data_AF-A0A3E0PQ76-F1
#
_entry.id   AF-A0A3E0PQ76-F1
#
_cell.length_a   1.000
_cell.length_b   1.000
_cell.length_c   1.000
_cell.angle_alpha   90.00
_cell.angle_beta   90.00
_cell.angle_gamma   90.00
#
_symmetry.space_group_name_H-M   'P 1'
#
loop_
_entity.id
_entity.type
_entity.pdbx_description
1 polymer ?
#
loop_
_entity_poly.entity_id
_entity_poly.type
_entity_poly.pdbx_seq_one_letter_code
_entity_poly.pdbx_strand_id
1 'polypeptide(L)'
;MRSRSRRLPLLAFLACFLFGLALPAGAAEVDSSDIVIITEDDVFDGDLYVAANRVLVRGTIDGDLFAVAAQDVRIEGLVTGSVTALAAEVVVTGSIGQSLRATSPSLEISGLIGEDVVVASGSLSILDGAVVEGDVVVWGWSATSTGLIEGDLEGTIRQLTIGGTVGGVGVTVRRIEAREGLVVNGDLTYRSDSEIVGL
;
A
#
# COMPACT_ATOMS: atom_id res chain seq x y z
N MET A 1 33.15 -21.02 53.65
CA MET A 1 31.98 -20.14 53.89
C MET A 1 31.13 -20.11 52.63
N ARG A 2 29.96 -20.76 52.65
CA ARG A 2 28.94 -20.71 51.60
C ARG A 2 28.04 -19.51 51.87
N SER A 3 27.99 -18.51 50.98
CA SER A 3 26.96 -17.47 51.02
C SER A 3 26.23 -17.37 49.68
N ARG A 4 25.09 -18.06 49.68
CA ARG A 4 23.78 -17.74 49.09
C ARG A 4 23.77 -16.97 47.76
N SER A 5 23.37 -17.73 46.75
CA SER A 5 22.93 -17.36 45.40
C SER A 5 22.15 -16.03 45.30
N ARG A 6 22.77 -15.04 44.65
CA ARG A 6 22.11 -13.84 44.10
C ARG A 6 21.25 -14.11 42.85
N ARG A 7 20.94 -15.37 42.53
CA ARG A 7 20.12 -15.77 41.37
C ARG A 7 18.62 -15.87 41.69
N LEU A 8 18.23 -15.74 42.95
CA LEU A 8 16.83 -15.81 43.38
C LEU A 8 15.93 -14.64 42.92
N PRO A 9 16.39 -13.37 42.82
CA PRO A 9 15.51 -12.30 42.35
C PRO A 9 15.32 -12.35 40.82
N LEU A 10 16.31 -12.86 40.07
CA LEU A 10 16.24 -12.96 38.60
C LEU A 10 15.29 -14.07 38.14
N LEU A 11 15.25 -15.20 38.87
CA LEU A 11 14.29 -16.28 38.63
C LEU A 11 12.86 -15.89 39.04
N ALA A 12 12.70 -15.09 40.09
CA ALA A 12 11.38 -14.58 40.50
C ALA A 12 10.80 -13.55 39.52
N PHE A 13 11.65 -12.71 38.92
CA PHE A 13 11.23 -11.73 37.90
C PHE A 13 10.84 -12.41 36.58
N LEU A 14 11.60 -13.42 36.15
CA LEU A 14 11.30 -14.20 34.94
C LEU A 14 10.03 -15.07 35.13
N ALA A 15 9.80 -15.60 36.33
CA ALA A 15 8.56 -16.33 36.65
C ALA A 15 7.32 -15.43 36.72
N CYS A 16 7.43 -14.20 37.25
CA CYS A 16 6.31 -13.23 37.21
C CYS A 16 6.00 -12.77 35.79
N PHE A 17 7.01 -12.66 34.91
CA PHE A 17 6.80 -12.31 33.51
C PHE A 17 6.15 -13.46 32.71
N LEU A 18 6.45 -14.72 33.05
CA LEU A 18 5.88 -15.90 32.40
C LEU A 18 4.49 -16.32 32.92
N PHE A 19 4.07 -15.85 34.10
CA PHE A 19 2.78 -16.25 34.70
C PHE A 19 1.70 -15.15 34.66
N GLY A 20 2.05 -13.91 34.27
CA GLY A 20 1.15 -12.76 34.24
C GLY A 20 0.32 -12.57 32.96
N LEU A 21 0.49 -13.42 31.95
CA LEU A 21 -0.18 -13.31 30.64
C LEU A 21 -1.17 -14.45 30.37
N ALA A 22 -1.75 -15.02 31.43
CA ALA A 22 -3.03 -15.73 31.30
C ALA A 22 -4.15 -14.68 31.15
N LEU A 23 -4.19 -14.00 30.00
CA LEU A 23 -5.41 -13.32 29.57
C LEU A 23 -6.49 -14.40 29.47
N PRO A 24 -7.75 -14.12 29.85
CA PRO A 24 -8.82 -14.98 29.43
C PRO A 24 -8.72 -15.10 27.92
N ALA A 25 -8.47 -16.30 27.42
CA ALA A 25 -8.81 -16.68 26.08
C ALA A 25 -10.34 -16.66 26.01
N GLY A 26 -10.92 -15.45 26.04
CA GLY A 26 -12.12 -15.21 25.27
C GLY A 26 -11.69 -15.60 23.87
N ALA A 27 -12.21 -16.71 23.38
CA ALA A 27 -12.19 -16.96 21.96
C ALA A 27 -12.72 -15.67 21.34
N ALA A 28 -11.81 -14.88 20.78
CA ALA A 28 -12.20 -14.04 19.68
C ALA A 28 -12.74 -15.07 18.69
N GLU A 29 -14.06 -15.22 18.66
CA GLU A 29 -14.73 -15.63 17.45
C GLU A 29 -14.38 -14.52 16.48
N VAL A 30 -13.20 -14.65 15.87
CA VAL A 30 -12.84 -13.89 14.69
C VAL A 30 -13.85 -14.40 13.70
N ASP A 31 -14.93 -13.66 13.54
CA ASP A 31 -15.80 -13.90 12.42
C ASP A 31 -14.95 -13.63 11.17
N SER A 32 -14.41 -14.72 10.62
CA SER A 32 -13.66 -14.70 9.37
C SER A 32 -14.51 -14.21 8.20
N SER A 33 -15.80 -13.92 8.45
CA SER A 33 -16.79 -13.43 7.50
C SER A 33 -16.90 -11.90 7.44
N ASP A 34 -16.12 -11.14 8.23
CA ASP A 34 -16.25 -9.67 8.21
C ASP A 34 -15.82 -9.07 6.85
N ILE A 35 -16.82 -8.80 6.02
CA ILE A 35 -16.70 -8.12 4.73
C ILE A 35 -17.53 -6.84 4.82
N VAL A 36 -16.89 -5.70 4.57
CA VAL A 36 -17.60 -4.42 4.42
C VAL A 36 -17.77 -4.14 2.93
N ILE A 37 -19.02 -3.93 2.51
CA ILE A 37 -19.37 -3.64 1.12
C ILE A 37 -20.16 -2.33 1.08
N ILE A 38 -19.69 -1.37 0.29
CA ILE A 38 -20.48 -0.21 -0.14
C ILE A 38 -20.97 -0.54 -1.55
N THR A 39 -22.26 -0.76 -1.73
CA THR A 39 -22.81 -1.23 -3.02
C THR A 39 -22.91 -0.08 -4.03
N GLU A 40 -23.06 -0.38 -5.32
CA GLU A 40 -23.05 0.61 -6.41
C GLU A 40 -24.07 1.75 -6.22
N ASP A 41 -25.22 1.45 -5.60
CA ASP A 41 -26.30 2.41 -5.34
C ASP A 41 -26.12 3.20 -4.04
N ASP A 42 -25.12 2.86 -3.23
CA ASP A 42 -24.88 3.50 -1.93
C ASP A 42 -24.00 4.75 -2.07
N VAL A 43 -24.38 5.79 -1.32
CA VAL A 43 -23.54 6.95 -1.04
C VAL A 43 -23.33 7.03 0.47
N PHE A 44 -22.09 6.83 0.91
CA PHE A 44 -21.69 7.06 2.29
C PHE A 44 -21.27 8.52 2.43
N ASP A 45 -22.00 9.30 3.22
CA ASP A 45 -21.72 10.71 3.48
C ASP A 45 -20.69 10.85 4.61
N GLY A 46 -19.54 11.45 4.31
CA GLY A 46 -18.42 11.66 5.23
C GLY A 46 -17.34 10.57 5.21
N ASP A 47 -16.44 10.64 6.20
CA ASP A 47 -15.26 9.78 6.26
C ASP A 47 -15.58 8.38 6.80
N LEU A 48 -15.06 7.34 6.15
CA LEU A 48 -15.25 5.95 6.53
C LEU A 48 -13.97 5.37 7.16
N TYR A 49 -14.10 4.86 8.38
CA TYR A 49 -13.05 4.12 9.09
C TYR A 49 -13.47 2.67 9.26
N VAL A 50 -12.71 1.74 8.69
CA VAL A 50 -13.07 0.32 8.64
C VAL A 50 -11.89 -0.58 8.94
N ALA A 51 -12.15 -1.59 9.79
CA ALA A 51 -11.28 -2.74 9.98
C ALA A 51 -12.09 -4.01 9.71
N ALA A 52 -11.67 -4.83 8.74
CA ALA A 52 -12.43 -6.00 8.29
C ALA A 52 -11.49 -7.10 7.74
N ASN A 53 -12.02 -8.24 7.30
CA ASN A 53 -11.25 -9.18 6.48
C ASN A 53 -11.16 -8.67 5.04
N ARG A 54 -12.25 -8.09 4.51
CA ARG A 54 -12.30 -7.49 3.17
C ARG A 54 -13.08 -6.19 3.19
N VAL A 55 -12.65 -5.23 2.37
CA VAL A 55 -13.35 -3.97 2.13
C VAL A 55 -13.57 -3.84 0.63
N LEU A 56 -14.82 -3.67 0.22
CA LEU A 56 -15.20 -3.54 -1.19
C LEU A 56 -16.06 -2.29 -1.36
N VAL A 57 -15.55 -1.31 -2.08
CA VAL A 57 -16.24 -0.06 -2.38
C VAL A 57 -16.65 -0.07 -3.85
N ARG A 58 -17.94 -0.27 -4.14
CA ARG A 58 -18.53 -0.16 -5.48
C ARG A 58 -19.33 1.13 -5.67
N GLY A 59 -19.92 1.62 -4.59
CA GLY A 59 -20.64 2.90 -4.57
C GLY A 59 -19.74 4.11 -4.39
N THR A 60 -20.29 5.13 -3.76
CA THR A 60 -19.60 6.38 -3.48
C THR A 60 -19.34 6.54 -1.98
N ILE A 61 -18.12 6.95 -1.63
CA ILE A 61 -17.79 7.52 -0.33
C ILE A 61 -17.53 9.01 -0.57
N ASP A 62 -18.40 9.87 -0.05
CA ASP A 62 -18.24 11.32 -0.11
C ASP A 62 -17.42 11.82 1.09
N GLY A 63 -16.12 11.50 1.06
CA GLY A 63 -15.17 11.77 2.12
C GLY A 63 -13.91 10.92 1.97
N ASP A 64 -13.16 10.79 3.06
CA ASP A 64 -11.95 9.97 3.12
C ASP A 64 -12.25 8.51 3.48
N LEU A 65 -11.41 7.57 3.03
CA LEU A 65 -11.46 6.16 3.43
C LEU A 65 -10.18 5.76 4.18
N PHE A 66 -10.35 5.26 5.40
CA PHE A 66 -9.31 4.60 6.18
C PHE A 66 -9.65 3.13 6.35
N ALA A 67 -8.97 2.26 5.62
CA ALA A 67 -9.26 0.84 5.56
C ALA A 67 -8.08 -0.02 6.01
N VAL A 68 -8.32 -0.90 6.99
CA VAL A 68 -7.40 -1.98 7.36
C VAL A 68 -8.10 -3.30 7.11
N ALA A 69 -7.55 -4.11 6.20
CA ALA A 69 -8.12 -5.40 5.85
C ALA A 69 -7.12 -6.54 6.04
N ALA A 70 -7.58 -7.70 6.52
CA ALA A 70 -6.72 -8.88 6.62
C ALA A 70 -6.36 -9.45 5.24
N GLN A 71 -7.29 -9.39 4.28
CA GLN A 71 -7.13 -9.94 2.92
C GLN A 71 -7.01 -8.81 1.90
N ASP A 72 -8.11 -8.12 1.60
CA ASP A 72 -8.13 -7.16 0.50
C ASP A 72 -8.94 -5.89 0.75
N VAL A 73 -8.47 -4.81 0.13
CA VAL A 73 -9.21 -3.56 -0.06
C VAL A 73 -9.37 -3.36 -1.56
N ARG A 74 -10.61 -3.34 -2.05
CA ARG A 74 -10.97 -3.10 -3.45
C ARG A 74 -11.78 -1.83 -3.58
N ILE A 75 -11.27 -0.88 -4.36
CA ILE A 75 -11.94 0.38 -4.70
C ILE A 75 -12.36 0.30 -6.17
N GLU A 76 -13.60 -0.11 -6.40
CA GLU A 76 -14.25 -0.23 -7.72
C GLU A 76 -15.12 1.01 -8.05
N GLY A 77 -15.60 1.71 -7.02
CA GLY A 77 -16.41 2.92 -7.11
C GLY A 77 -15.62 4.22 -6.90
N LEU A 78 -16.27 5.22 -6.32
CA LEU A 78 -15.71 6.55 -6.09
C LEU A 78 -15.43 6.80 -4.61
N VAL A 79 -14.23 7.28 -4.29
CA VAL A 79 -13.92 7.96 -3.02
C VAL A 79 -13.58 9.40 -3.36
N THR A 80 -14.37 10.37 -2.92
CA THR A 80 -14.17 11.79 -3.31
C THR A 80 -12.94 12.40 -2.65
N GLY A 81 -12.57 11.93 -1.46
CA GLY A 81 -11.36 12.33 -0.74
C GLY A 81 -10.17 11.41 -0.99
N SER A 82 -9.38 11.23 0.07
CA SER A 82 -8.17 10.41 0.08
C SER A 82 -8.43 8.98 0.58
N VAL A 83 -7.62 8.01 0.15
CA VAL A 83 -7.65 6.63 0.65
C VAL A 83 -6.37 6.33 1.41
N THR A 84 -6.50 5.84 2.65
CA THR A 84 -5.42 5.21 3.41
C THR A 84 -5.74 3.73 3.61
N ALA A 85 -4.94 2.83 3.03
CA ALA A 85 -5.22 1.39 3.04
C ALA A 85 -4.04 0.52 3.54
N LEU A 86 -4.33 -0.47 4.37
CA LEU A 86 -3.40 -1.55 4.72
C LEU A 86 -4.08 -2.90 4.53
N ALA A 87 -3.54 -3.73 3.64
CA ALA A 87 -4.08 -5.05 3.34
C ALA A 87 -3.05 -5.99 2.72
N ALA A 88 -3.36 -7.29 2.61
CA ALA A 88 -2.52 -8.22 1.86
C ALA A 88 -2.53 -7.89 0.35
N GLU A 89 -3.68 -7.40 -0.14
CA GLU A 89 -3.89 -6.94 -1.51
C GLU A 89 -4.68 -5.62 -1.51
N VAL A 90 -4.24 -4.65 -2.30
CA VAL A 90 -4.99 -3.41 -2.55
C VAL A 90 -5.20 -3.28 -4.05
N VAL A 91 -6.45 -3.14 -4.49
CA VAL A 91 -6.80 -2.99 -5.90
C VAL A 91 -7.65 -1.74 -6.08
N VAL A 92 -7.23 -0.86 -6.99
CA VAL A 92 -7.94 0.38 -7.33
C VAL A 92 -8.29 0.37 -8.80
N THR A 93 -9.55 0.06 -9.12
CA THR A 93 -10.11 0.10 -10.48
C THR A 93 -11.03 1.30 -10.69
N GLY A 94 -11.56 1.86 -9.59
CA GLY A 94 -12.43 3.04 -9.58
C GLY A 94 -11.66 4.36 -9.52
N SER A 95 -12.22 5.36 -8.84
CA SER A 95 -11.64 6.70 -8.75
C SER A 95 -11.41 7.14 -7.30
N ILE A 96 -10.24 7.68 -7.04
CA ILE A 96 -9.87 8.37 -5.80
C ILE A 96 -9.68 9.84 -6.16
N GLY A 97 -10.52 10.72 -5.61
CA GLY A 97 -10.55 12.13 -5.97
C GLY A 97 -9.32 12.91 -5.54
N GLN A 98 -8.61 12.42 -4.51
CA GLN A 98 -7.36 13.01 -4.01
C GLN A 98 -6.23 11.96 -4.03
N SER A 99 -5.58 11.75 -2.88
CA SER A 99 -4.36 10.97 -2.76
C SER A 99 -4.63 9.53 -2.30
N LEU A 100 -3.78 8.59 -2.74
CA LEU A 100 -3.71 7.21 -2.23
C LEU A 100 -2.48 7.01 -1.35
N ARG A 101 -2.69 6.56 -0.11
CA ARG A 101 -1.64 6.12 0.82
C ARG A 101 -1.85 4.66 1.14
N ALA A 102 -0.93 3.77 0.76
CA ALA A 102 -1.17 2.35 0.97
C ALA A 102 0.07 1.53 1.34
N THR A 103 -0.14 0.49 2.13
CA THR A 103 0.86 -0.53 2.45
C THR A 103 0.30 -1.90 2.19
N SER A 104 0.89 -2.63 1.24
CA SER A 104 0.46 -3.99 0.91
C SER A 104 1.56 -4.81 0.23
N PRO A 105 1.64 -6.13 0.44
CA PRO A 105 2.47 -7.01 -0.39
C PRO A 105 2.19 -6.88 -1.89
N SER A 106 0.93 -6.72 -2.28
CA SER A 106 0.48 -6.53 -3.67
C SER A 106 -0.41 -5.30 -3.80
N LEU A 107 -0.08 -4.39 -4.70
CA LEU A 107 -0.88 -3.21 -5.01
C LEU A 107 -1.07 -3.06 -6.51
N GLU A 108 -2.30 -2.94 -6.96
CA GLU A 108 -2.67 -2.72 -8.35
C GLU A 108 -3.53 -1.47 -8.51
N ILE A 109 -3.19 -0.64 -9.50
CA ILE A 109 -3.93 0.57 -9.88
C ILE A 109 -4.21 0.49 -11.38
N SER A 110 -5.49 0.53 -11.73
CA SER A 110 -5.99 0.66 -13.11
C SER A 110 -6.98 1.82 -13.28
N GLY A 111 -7.38 2.45 -12.17
CA GLY A 111 -8.31 3.57 -12.13
C GLY A 111 -7.63 4.96 -12.12
N LEU A 112 -8.38 5.95 -11.66
CA LEU A 112 -7.97 7.36 -11.55
C LEU A 112 -7.59 7.72 -10.11
N ILE A 113 -6.49 8.43 -9.94
CA ILE A 113 -6.07 9.07 -8.69
C ILE A 113 -5.81 10.54 -8.99
N GLY A 114 -6.60 11.43 -8.39
CA GLY A 114 -6.60 12.88 -8.71
C GLY A 114 -5.42 13.67 -8.13
N GLU A 115 -4.64 13.08 -7.24
CA GLU A 115 -3.42 13.69 -6.69
C GLU A 115 -2.31 12.62 -6.58
N ASP A 116 -1.68 12.51 -5.41
CA ASP A 116 -0.46 11.76 -5.20
C ASP A 116 -0.71 10.31 -4.76
N VAL A 117 0.24 9.43 -5.11
CA VAL A 117 0.30 8.04 -4.64
C VAL A 117 1.53 7.86 -3.77
N VAL A 118 1.36 7.51 -2.51
CA VAL A 118 2.47 7.20 -1.59
C VAL A 118 2.32 5.78 -1.06
N VAL A 119 3.18 4.88 -1.51
CA VAL A 119 3.01 3.44 -1.27
C VAL A 119 4.26 2.73 -0.79
N ALA A 120 4.07 1.79 0.13
CA ALA A 120 5.08 0.81 0.52
C ALA A 120 4.59 -0.58 0.14
N SER A 121 5.20 -1.20 -0.88
CA SER A 121 4.69 -2.45 -1.43
C SER A 121 5.76 -3.49 -1.79
N GLY A 122 5.40 -4.77 -1.71
CA GLY A 122 6.19 -5.82 -2.31
C GLY A 122 6.19 -5.69 -3.83
N SER A 123 5.00 -5.58 -4.42
CA SER A 123 4.79 -5.41 -5.85
C SER A 123 3.74 -4.34 -6.12
N LEU A 124 4.16 -3.25 -6.76
CA LEU A 124 3.29 -2.22 -7.30
C LEU A 124 3.08 -2.41 -8.80
N SER A 125 1.83 -2.37 -9.27
CA SER A 125 1.48 -2.37 -10.68
C SER A 125 0.54 -1.19 -11.00
N ILE A 126 1.02 -0.22 -11.77
CA ILE A 126 0.21 0.84 -12.37
C ILE A 126 -0.04 0.44 -13.82
N LEU A 127 -1.27 0.00 -14.11
CA LEU A 127 -1.62 -0.65 -15.37
C LEU A 127 -1.92 0.36 -16.48
N ASP A 128 -2.00 -0.16 -17.71
CA ASP A 128 -2.50 0.61 -18.85
C ASP A 128 -3.92 1.11 -18.57
N GLY A 129 -4.20 2.37 -18.90
CA GLY A 129 -5.46 3.04 -18.57
C GLY A 129 -5.52 3.68 -17.17
N ALA A 130 -4.58 3.36 -16.27
CA ALA A 130 -4.46 4.07 -15.00
C ALA A 130 -4.00 5.52 -15.24
N VAL A 131 -4.55 6.46 -14.47
CA VAL A 131 -4.15 7.86 -14.46
C VAL A 131 -3.86 8.28 -13.02
N VAL A 132 -2.65 8.79 -12.80
CA VAL A 132 -2.26 9.48 -11.57
C VAL A 132 -1.94 10.91 -11.96
N GLU A 133 -2.76 11.87 -11.52
CA GLU A 133 -2.61 13.29 -11.87
C GLU A 133 -1.46 13.96 -11.10
N GLY A 134 -1.03 13.38 -9.97
CA GLY A 134 0.08 13.86 -9.15
C GLY A 134 1.34 12.99 -9.21
N ASP A 135 2.10 13.01 -8.13
CA ASP A 135 3.37 12.30 -7.98
C ASP A 135 3.16 10.87 -7.46
N VAL A 136 4.07 9.96 -7.81
CA VAL A 136 4.10 8.59 -7.28
C VAL A 136 5.37 8.38 -6.48
N VAL A 137 5.25 8.22 -5.17
CA VAL A 137 6.35 7.86 -4.27
C VAL A 137 6.22 6.41 -3.83
N VAL A 138 7.23 5.58 -4.16
CA VAL A 138 7.20 4.14 -3.89
C VAL A 138 8.43 3.64 -3.14
N TRP A 139 8.20 2.83 -2.11
CA TRP A 139 9.22 1.97 -1.51
C TRP A 139 8.84 0.51 -1.70
N GLY A 140 9.67 -0.27 -2.39
CA GLY A 140 9.28 -1.65 -2.67
C GLY A 140 10.30 -2.56 -3.32
N TRP A 141 9.90 -3.81 -3.52
CA TRP A 141 10.73 -4.79 -4.22
C TRP A 141 10.60 -4.62 -5.73
N SER A 142 9.38 -4.67 -6.27
CA SER A 142 9.10 -4.47 -7.68
C SER A 142 8.06 -3.38 -7.90
N ALA A 143 8.27 -2.56 -8.92
CA ALA A 143 7.26 -1.64 -9.43
C ALA A 143 7.19 -1.78 -10.95
N THR A 144 5.98 -1.89 -11.50
CA THR A 144 5.72 -1.81 -12.93
C THR A 144 4.76 -0.65 -13.17
N SER A 145 5.10 0.26 -14.08
CA SER A 145 4.19 1.30 -14.54
C SER A 145 4.05 1.24 -16.05
N THR A 146 2.80 1.20 -16.54
CA THR A 146 2.45 1.34 -17.96
C THR A 146 1.34 2.37 -18.18
N GLY A 147 0.83 3.00 -17.11
CA GLY A 147 -0.21 4.02 -17.18
C GLY A 147 0.34 5.44 -17.42
N LEU A 148 -0.50 6.44 -17.15
CA LEU A 148 -0.14 7.85 -17.13
C LEU A 148 0.13 8.29 -15.68
N ILE A 149 1.33 8.81 -15.43
CA ILE A 149 1.69 9.56 -14.22
C ILE A 149 2.01 10.97 -14.71
N GLU A 150 1.14 11.95 -14.42
CA GLU A 150 1.37 13.33 -14.88
C GLU A 150 2.53 14.00 -14.13
N GLY A 151 2.71 13.66 -12.86
CA GLY A 151 3.84 14.09 -12.02
C GLY A 151 5.06 13.15 -12.09
N ASP A 152 5.83 13.14 -11.01
CA ASP A 152 7.12 12.45 -10.93
C ASP A 152 6.98 11.06 -10.28
N LEU A 153 7.70 10.07 -10.83
CA LEU A 153 7.88 8.76 -10.18
C LEU A 153 9.16 8.77 -9.34
N GLU A 154 8.99 8.78 -8.03
CA GLU A 154 10.08 8.82 -7.05
C GLU A 154 10.15 7.57 -6.16
N GLY A 155 11.33 7.31 -5.61
CA GLY A 155 11.46 6.42 -4.45
C GLY A 155 12.57 5.38 -4.54
N THR A 156 12.44 4.31 -3.77
CA THR A 156 13.46 3.24 -3.69
C THR A 156 12.84 1.89 -4.04
N ILE A 157 13.25 1.35 -5.18
CA ILE A 157 12.66 0.16 -5.79
C ILE A 157 13.79 -0.81 -6.14
N ARG A 158 13.67 -2.12 -5.90
CA ARG A 158 14.74 -3.04 -6.34
C ARG A 158 14.68 -3.32 -7.84
N GLN A 159 13.48 -3.49 -8.39
CA GLN A 159 13.24 -3.77 -9.81
C GLN A 159 12.14 -2.85 -10.32
N LEU A 160 12.48 -1.92 -11.20
CA LEU A 160 11.53 -1.03 -11.85
C LEU A 160 11.38 -1.41 -13.31
N THR A 161 10.15 -1.65 -13.75
CA THR A 161 9.79 -1.69 -15.17
C THR A 161 8.91 -0.49 -15.47
N ILE A 162 9.32 0.36 -16.40
CA ILE A 162 8.62 1.62 -16.69
C ILE A 162 8.30 1.73 -18.18
N GLY A 163 7.02 1.97 -18.47
CA GLY A 163 6.45 2.28 -19.76
C GLY A 163 5.41 3.39 -19.57
N GLY A 164 4.53 3.57 -20.57
CA GLY A 164 3.50 4.60 -20.50
C GLY A 164 4.09 6.01 -20.53
N THR A 165 3.41 6.97 -19.90
CA THR A 165 3.86 8.36 -19.82
C THR A 165 4.09 8.73 -18.36
N VAL A 166 5.26 9.31 -18.08
CA VAL A 166 5.61 9.83 -16.75
C VAL A 166 6.10 11.27 -16.90
N GLY A 167 5.78 12.15 -15.94
CA GLY A 167 6.36 13.48 -15.82
C GLY A 167 7.88 13.39 -15.70
N GLY A 168 8.42 13.20 -14.51
CA GLY A 168 9.83 12.93 -14.24
C GLY A 168 10.05 11.59 -13.56
N VAL A 169 11.30 11.15 -13.47
CA VAL A 169 11.67 9.92 -12.75
C VAL A 169 12.86 10.19 -11.85
N GLY A 170 12.69 9.94 -10.55
CA GLY A 170 13.68 10.17 -9.50
C GLY A 170 13.83 8.95 -8.59
N VAL A 171 14.51 7.90 -9.04
CA VAL A 171 14.53 6.61 -8.32
C VAL A 171 15.91 6.14 -7.88
N THR A 172 16.01 5.61 -6.67
CA THR A 172 17.10 4.69 -6.30
C THR A 172 16.67 3.28 -6.66
N VAL A 173 17.37 2.67 -7.62
CA VAL A 173 16.95 1.40 -8.21
C VAL A 173 18.11 0.44 -8.41
N ARG A 174 17.90 -0.87 -8.20
CA ARG A 174 18.95 -1.87 -8.52
C ARG A 174 18.91 -2.32 -9.97
N ARG A 175 17.73 -2.42 -10.57
CA ARG A 175 17.54 -2.69 -12.00
C ARG A 175 16.34 -1.89 -12.51
N ILE A 176 16.54 -1.18 -13.59
CA ILE A 176 15.49 -0.48 -14.34
C ILE A 176 15.39 -1.08 -15.74
N GLU A 177 14.17 -1.29 -16.21
CA GLU A 177 13.85 -1.74 -17.56
C GLU A 177 12.83 -0.77 -18.15
N ALA A 178 13.16 -0.16 -19.29
CA ALA A 178 12.24 0.69 -20.03
C ALA A 178 11.49 -0.16 -21.07
N ARG A 179 10.16 -0.08 -21.09
CA ARG A 179 9.32 -0.73 -22.10
C ARG A 179 9.19 0.16 -23.34
N GLU A 180 8.86 -0.46 -24.46
CA GLU A 180 8.50 0.25 -25.68
C GLU A 180 7.31 1.18 -25.43
N GLY A 181 7.38 2.40 -25.97
CA GLY A 181 6.35 3.43 -25.77
C GLY A 181 6.50 4.26 -24.50
N LEU A 182 7.58 4.10 -23.73
CA LEU A 182 7.89 5.00 -22.61
C LEU A 182 8.10 6.44 -23.09
N VAL A 183 7.37 7.37 -22.47
CA VAL A 183 7.56 8.83 -22.61
C VAL A 183 7.86 9.40 -21.23
N VAL A 184 8.99 10.11 -21.11
CA VAL A 184 9.35 10.89 -19.93
C VAL A 184 9.36 12.36 -20.33
N ASN A 185 8.45 13.15 -19.75
CA ASN A 185 8.27 14.56 -20.13
C ASN A 185 9.28 15.51 -19.46
N GLY A 186 9.87 15.08 -18.36
CA GLY A 186 10.85 15.79 -17.55
C GLY A 186 12.17 15.01 -17.45
N ASP A 187 12.84 15.16 -16.31
CA ASP A 187 14.16 14.56 -16.11
C ASP A 187 14.06 13.09 -15.71
N LEU A 188 14.95 12.25 -16.27
CA LEU A 188 15.16 10.86 -15.86
C LEU A 188 16.44 10.76 -15.03
N THR A 189 16.30 10.78 -13.71
CA THR A 189 17.38 10.60 -12.74
C THR A 189 17.23 9.28 -12.01
N TYR A 190 18.26 8.44 -12.09
CA TYR A 190 18.30 7.20 -11.32
C TYR A 190 19.66 6.99 -10.67
N ARG A 191 19.66 6.33 -9.51
CA ARG A 191 20.89 5.86 -8.85
C ARG A 191 20.85 4.35 -8.71
N SER A 192 21.83 3.67 -9.29
CA SER A 192 21.95 2.21 -9.23
C SER A 192 23.31 1.77 -8.71
N ASP A 193 23.30 0.76 -7.85
CA ASP A 193 24.50 0.07 -7.37
C ASP A 193 24.88 -1.14 -8.28
N SER A 194 24.14 -1.38 -9.38
CA SER A 194 24.34 -2.47 -10.35
C SER A 194 24.36 -1.97 -11.79
N GLU A 195 25.15 -2.61 -12.64
CA GLU A 195 25.26 -2.35 -14.08
C GLU A 195 23.93 -2.65 -14.81
N ILE A 196 23.57 -1.80 -15.77
CA ILE A 196 22.29 -1.82 -16.51
C ILE A 196 22.36 -2.85 -17.63
N VAL A 197 21.23 -3.53 -17.89
CA VAL A 197 21.02 -4.32 -19.11
C VAL A 197 19.96 -3.61 -19.94
N GLY A 198 20.30 -3.17 -21.17
CA GLY A 198 19.31 -2.76 -22.17
C GLY A 198 19.19 -1.27 -22.51
N LEU A 199 20.23 -0.45 -22.27
CA LEU A 199 20.38 0.85 -22.94
C LEU A 199 21.40 0.74 -24.08
#